data_AF-A0A7S1SB09-F1
#
_entry.id   AF-A0A7S1SB09-F1
#
_cell.length_a   1.000
_cell.length_b   1.000
_cell.length_c   1.000
_cell.angle_alpha   90.00
_cell.angle_beta   90.00
_cell.angle_gamma   90.00
#
_symmetry.space_group_name_H-M   'P 1'
#
loop_
_entity.id
_entity.type
_entity.pdbx_description
1 polymer ?
#
loop_
_entity_poly.entity_id
_entity_poly.type
_entity_poly.pdbx_seq_one_letter_code
_entity_poly.pdbx_strand_id
1 'polypeptide(L)'
;SKMDRHKVIADVMRCGNLQQLADDGGALAELSWLRERMLAQRNPGLVQGIERALERHPGKSIAAVMGLAHFMDTNGTSSILSLLGQAGFVLEQARNNVDLGCSSAEPPPPTPKRPGRCLEPASQMQPQSCKAFQIEFEKVLHEDKMYGRTHSSVDCKVCADANNSCSCGVEWSNTTAFEELCTSFSVDGVQGEVLAMDLVRNPGSIKLGSAYAEKSVRGLFQNCYAASCSVPLLEEMALRSWYSRDTTVALGLVALRKPWETSIFTEGAMAPGSFRAWPWYVWPLGLMAGAFLVWCSIQCFRCRAPRKRTRGVGLAPASASGRAKPS
;
A
#
# COMPACT_ATOMS: atom_id res chain seq x y z
N SER A 1 8.68 -1.33 -33.61
CA SER A 1 8.11 -2.22 -32.57
C SER A 1 7.46 -1.38 -31.49
N LYS A 2 6.11 -1.32 -31.43
CA LYS A 2 5.36 -0.61 -30.35
C LYS A 2 5.42 -1.35 -29.01
N MET A 3 5.63 -2.67 -29.05
CA MET A 3 5.68 -3.55 -27.88
C MET A 3 7.00 -3.41 -27.10
N ASP A 4 8.12 -3.08 -27.77
CA ASP A 4 9.40 -2.83 -27.09
C ASP A 4 9.41 -1.50 -26.32
N ARG A 5 8.74 -0.46 -26.81
CA ARG A 5 8.77 0.87 -26.15
C ARG A 5 8.07 0.87 -24.80
N HIS A 6 6.95 0.15 -24.65
CA HIS A 6 6.25 0.02 -23.37
C HIS A 6 7.11 -0.69 -22.32
N LYS A 7 7.88 -1.70 -22.76
CA LYS A 7 8.81 -2.43 -21.90
C LYS A 7 9.96 -1.53 -21.43
N VAL A 8 10.48 -0.68 -22.31
CA VAL A 8 11.54 0.29 -21.98
C VAL A 8 11.05 1.35 -20.99
N ILE A 9 9.87 1.96 -21.21
CA ILE A 9 9.29 2.91 -20.24
C ILE A 9 9.07 2.23 -18.89
N ALA A 10 8.52 1.02 -18.89
CA ALA A 10 8.29 0.25 -17.67
C ALA A 10 9.61 -0.01 -16.95
N ASP A 11 10.66 -0.45 -17.65
CA ASP A 11 11.97 -0.71 -17.07
C ASP A 11 12.66 0.56 -16.56
N VAL A 12 12.50 1.69 -17.25
CA VAL A 12 13.04 2.98 -16.81
C VAL A 12 12.31 3.51 -15.57
N MET A 13 10.98 3.43 -15.55
CA MET A 13 10.17 3.78 -14.38
C MET A 13 10.41 2.81 -13.21
N ARG A 14 10.66 1.53 -13.50
CA ARG A 14 11.02 0.50 -12.51
C ARG A 14 12.40 0.75 -11.90
N CYS A 15 13.35 1.30 -12.66
CA CYS A 15 14.75 1.45 -12.24
C CYS A 15 15.17 2.88 -11.89
N GLY A 16 14.27 3.88 -12.03
CA GLY A 16 14.59 5.29 -11.75
C GLY A 16 15.64 5.88 -12.69
N ASN A 17 15.95 5.25 -13.83
CA ASN A 17 16.97 5.71 -14.77
C ASN A 17 16.40 6.77 -15.73
N LEU A 18 16.12 7.96 -15.18
CA LEU A 18 15.45 9.05 -15.89
C LEU A 18 16.20 9.57 -17.11
N GLN A 19 17.52 9.43 -17.14
CA GLN A 19 18.33 9.82 -18.30
C GLN A 19 17.92 9.00 -19.52
N GLN A 20 17.73 7.69 -19.34
CA GLN A 20 17.27 6.79 -20.39
C GLN A 20 15.82 7.08 -20.83
N LEU A 21 14.98 7.67 -19.96
CA LEU A 21 13.63 8.12 -20.34
C LEU A 21 13.68 9.39 -21.20
N ALA A 22 14.60 10.30 -20.89
CA ALA A 22 14.83 11.53 -21.63
C ALA A 22 15.42 11.23 -23.02
N ASP A 23 16.32 10.25 -23.10
CA ASP A 23 16.96 9.81 -24.34
C ASP A 23 15.96 9.09 -25.29
N ASP A 24 14.95 8.40 -24.75
CA ASP A 24 13.92 7.66 -25.50
C ASP A 24 12.64 8.48 -25.79
N GLY A 25 12.75 9.80 -25.92
CA GLY A 25 11.66 10.81 -25.95
C GLY A 25 10.39 10.54 -26.78
N GLY A 26 10.34 9.53 -27.65
CA GLY A 26 9.14 9.08 -28.34
C GLY A 26 8.18 8.19 -27.53
N ALA A 27 8.64 7.57 -26.43
CA ALA A 27 7.82 6.61 -25.66
C ALA A 27 6.88 7.32 -24.67
N LEU A 28 7.32 8.43 -24.09
CA LEU A 28 6.54 9.30 -23.21
C LEU A 28 5.38 10.04 -23.90
N ALA A 29 5.52 10.30 -25.20
CA ALA A 29 4.52 11.02 -25.98
C ALA A 29 3.22 10.22 -26.18
N GLU A 30 3.26 8.88 -26.18
CA GLU A 30 2.06 8.04 -26.37
C GLU A 30 1.18 7.90 -25.10
N LEU A 31 1.75 8.19 -23.91
CA LEU A 31 1.06 8.11 -22.61
C LEU A 31 0.80 9.50 -22.00
N SER A 32 1.11 10.57 -22.73
CA SER A 32 0.97 11.96 -22.26
C SER A 32 -0.44 12.26 -21.76
N TRP A 33 -1.47 11.86 -22.50
CA TRP A 33 -2.88 12.17 -22.18
C TRP A 33 -3.37 11.53 -20.87
N LEU A 34 -3.00 10.28 -20.58
CA LEU A 34 -3.42 9.58 -19.35
C LEU A 34 -2.64 10.11 -18.14
N ARG A 35 -1.36 10.41 -18.35
CA ARG A 35 -0.47 11.01 -17.35
C ARG A 35 -0.92 12.43 -17.01
N GLU A 36 -1.17 13.27 -18.00
CA GLU A 36 -1.67 14.64 -17.85
C GLU A 36 -2.96 14.63 -17.03
N ARG A 37 -3.94 13.79 -17.37
CA ARG A 37 -5.22 13.77 -16.65
C ARG A 37 -5.08 13.33 -15.19
N MET A 38 -4.23 12.34 -14.90
CA MET A 38 -3.96 11.91 -13.53
C MET A 38 -3.18 12.94 -12.72
N LEU A 39 -2.14 13.54 -13.31
CA LEU A 39 -1.31 14.55 -12.64
C LEU A 39 -2.09 15.86 -12.41
N ALA A 40 -2.90 16.29 -13.37
CA ALA A 40 -3.77 17.45 -13.25
C ALA A 40 -4.71 17.36 -12.04
N GLN A 41 -5.22 16.14 -11.75
CA GLN A 41 -6.09 15.92 -10.60
C GLN A 41 -5.31 15.69 -9.30
N ARG A 42 -4.19 14.97 -9.35
CA ARG A 42 -3.46 14.56 -8.13
C ARG A 42 -2.53 15.64 -7.59
N ASN A 43 -1.85 16.42 -8.43
CA ASN A 43 -0.87 17.39 -7.96
C ASN A 43 -1.50 18.49 -7.08
N PRO A 44 -2.67 19.07 -7.41
CA PRO A 44 -3.32 20.04 -6.53
C PRO A 44 -3.69 19.44 -5.17
N GLY A 45 -4.16 18.18 -5.16
CA GLY A 45 -4.48 17.48 -3.91
C GLY A 45 -3.25 17.19 -3.04
N LEU A 46 -2.10 16.93 -3.66
CA LEU A 46 -0.83 16.76 -2.96
C LEU A 46 -0.35 18.07 -2.32
N VAL A 47 -0.41 19.20 -3.04
CA VAL A 47 -0.08 20.53 -2.47
C VAL A 47 -0.97 20.82 -1.27
N GLN A 48 -2.28 20.66 -1.43
CA GLN A 48 -3.22 20.90 -0.33
C GLN A 48 -2.99 19.96 0.86
N GLY A 49 -2.51 18.74 0.61
CA GLY A 49 -2.12 17.80 1.66
C GLY A 49 -0.87 18.26 2.41
N ILE A 50 0.13 18.78 1.69
CA ILE A 50 1.36 19.34 2.27
C ILE A 50 1.04 20.57 3.13
N GLU A 51 0.23 21.50 2.62
CA GLU A 51 -0.22 22.70 3.36
C GLU A 51 -0.91 22.31 4.67
N ARG A 52 -1.91 21.43 4.60
CA ARG A 52 -2.62 20.94 5.79
C ARG A 52 -1.71 20.21 6.77
N ALA A 53 -0.68 19.51 6.29
CA ALA A 53 0.27 18.84 7.17
C ALA A 53 1.15 19.85 7.92
N LEU A 54 1.59 20.92 7.25
CA LEU A 54 2.37 21.99 7.86
C LEU A 54 1.55 22.82 8.85
N GLU A 55 0.30 23.13 8.53
CA GLU A 55 -0.63 23.81 9.45
C GLU A 55 -0.83 23.02 10.75
N ARG A 56 -0.92 21.69 10.65
CA ARG A 56 -1.08 20.80 11.81
C ARG A 56 0.20 20.62 12.63
N HIS A 57 1.37 20.83 12.02
CA HIS A 57 2.67 20.60 12.64
C HIS A 57 3.58 21.82 12.50
N PRO A 58 3.23 22.96 13.13
CA PRO A 58 3.99 24.19 13.00
C PRO A 58 5.43 24.01 13.53
N GLY A 59 6.40 24.52 12.76
CA GLY A 59 7.83 24.46 13.11
C GLY A 59 8.47 23.08 12.97
N LYS A 60 7.80 22.11 12.35
CA LYS A 60 8.36 20.78 12.06
C LYS A 60 8.71 20.63 10.59
N SER A 61 9.80 19.92 10.31
CA SER A 61 10.15 19.48 8.96
C SER A 61 9.29 18.28 8.58
N ILE A 62 8.70 18.32 7.39
CA ILE A 62 7.89 17.22 6.85
C ILE A 62 8.66 16.58 5.71
N ALA A 63 8.93 15.28 5.82
CA ALA A 63 9.48 14.50 4.72
C ALA A 63 8.33 13.96 3.88
N ALA A 64 8.31 14.32 2.58
CA ALA A 64 7.35 13.82 1.62
C ALA A 64 8.08 13.07 0.50
N VAL A 65 7.69 11.82 0.26
CA VAL A 65 8.21 11.01 -0.85
C VAL A 65 7.17 10.99 -1.95
N MET A 66 7.56 11.44 -3.14
CA MET A 66 6.69 11.55 -4.30
C MET A 66 7.29 10.80 -5.48
N GLY A 67 6.44 10.18 -6.28
CA GLY A 67 6.87 9.55 -7.53
C GLY A 67 7.40 10.59 -8.52
N LEU A 68 8.43 10.24 -9.28
CA LEU A 68 9.10 11.13 -10.25
C LEU A 68 8.16 11.79 -11.26
N ALA A 69 7.07 11.11 -11.62
CA ALA A 69 6.06 11.64 -12.52
C ALA A 69 5.44 12.97 -12.03
N HIS A 70 5.43 13.24 -10.72
CA HIS A 70 4.88 14.46 -10.15
C HIS A 70 5.80 15.68 -10.32
N PHE A 71 7.08 15.49 -10.62
CA PHE A 71 8.09 16.55 -10.68
C PHE A 71 8.25 17.17 -12.08
N MET A 72 7.60 16.61 -13.10
CA MET A 72 7.76 17.09 -14.47
C MET A 72 6.55 17.95 -14.87
N ASP A 73 6.83 19.16 -15.37
CA ASP A 73 5.83 19.94 -16.08
C ASP A 73 5.54 19.24 -17.42
N THR A 74 4.27 19.14 -17.76
CA THR A 74 3.84 18.58 -19.05
C THR A 74 2.84 19.54 -19.69
N ASN A 75 2.62 19.45 -21.00
CA ASN A 75 1.76 20.40 -21.70
C ASN A 75 0.38 20.45 -21.04
N GLY A 76 0.05 21.61 -20.44
CA GLY A 76 -1.22 21.84 -19.76
C GLY A 76 -1.32 21.37 -18.30
N THR A 77 -0.26 20.80 -17.71
CA THR A 77 -0.26 20.42 -16.29
C THR A 77 1.01 20.84 -15.56
N SER A 78 0.83 21.55 -14.46
CA SER A 78 1.92 21.97 -13.58
C SER A 78 2.38 20.80 -12.71
N SER A 79 3.69 20.62 -12.62
CA SER A 79 4.36 19.75 -11.66
C SER A 79 4.04 20.17 -10.23
N ILE A 80 4.28 19.25 -9.29
CA ILE A 80 4.14 19.54 -7.87
C ILE A 80 5.08 20.66 -7.42
N LEU A 81 6.27 20.77 -8.02
CA LEU A 81 7.21 21.85 -7.72
C LEU A 81 6.61 23.20 -8.15
N SER A 82 6.14 23.31 -9.38
CA SER A 82 5.53 24.54 -9.89
C SER A 82 4.31 24.96 -9.05
N LEU A 83 3.46 24.01 -8.63
CA LEU A 83 2.32 24.31 -7.78
C LEU A 83 2.71 24.70 -6.35
N LEU A 84 3.74 24.08 -5.77
CA LEU A 84 4.28 24.49 -4.46
C LEU A 84 4.86 25.91 -4.54
N GLY A 85 5.61 26.24 -5.60
CA GLY A 85 6.08 27.61 -5.82
C GLY A 85 4.94 28.63 -5.90
N GLN A 86 3.84 28.28 -6.58
CA GLN A 86 2.63 29.13 -6.65
C GLN A 86 1.93 29.29 -5.30
N ALA A 87 1.99 28.26 -4.44
CA ALA A 87 1.48 28.32 -3.07
C ALA A 87 2.42 29.08 -2.10
N GLY A 88 3.51 29.67 -2.59
CA GLY A 88 4.43 30.49 -1.80
C GLY A 88 5.55 29.71 -1.12
N PHE A 89 5.73 28.43 -1.47
CA PHE A 89 6.87 27.65 -0.97
C PHE A 89 8.16 28.08 -1.67
N VAL A 90 9.23 28.26 -0.88
CA VAL A 90 10.58 28.38 -1.40
C VAL A 90 11.10 26.99 -1.69
N LEU A 91 11.41 26.72 -2.96
CA LEU A 91 11.91 25.43 -3.41
C LEU A 91 13.42 25.49 -3.52
N GLU A 92 14.11 24.70 -2.70
CA GLU A 92 15.55 24.53 -2.78
C GLU A 92 15.86 23.10 -3.19
N GLN A 93 16.74 22.96 -4.19
CA GLN A 93 17.25 21.65 -4.55
C GLN A 93 18.30 21.24 -3.52
N ALA A 94 17.95 20.27 -2.69
CA ALA A 94 18.92 19.66 -1.79
C ALA A 94 19.97 18.89 -2.61
N ARG A 95 21.24 19.27 -2.49
CA ARG A 95 22.38 18.57 -3.08
C ARG A 95 22.66 17.33 -2.24
N ASN A 96 22.61 16.15 -2.86
CA ASN A 96 22.78 14.85 -2.18
C ASN A 96 23.95 14.82 -1.19
N ASN A 97 25.10 15.34 -1.58
CA ASN A 97 26.35 15.28 -0.80
C ASN A 97 26.52 16.41 0.23
N VAL A 98 25.83 17.54 0.08
CA VAL A 98 26.02 18.73 0.95
C VAL A 98 24.86 18.88 1.94
N ASP A 99 23.63 18.73 1.46
CA ASP A 99 22.43 19.07 2.24
C ASP A 99 21.78 17.85 2.90
N LEU A 100 21.93 16.67 2.27
CA LEU A 100 21.30 15.42 2.73
C LEU A 100 22.29 14.45 3.39
N GLY A 101 23.60 14.74 3.34
CA GLY A 101 24.64 13.82 3.81
C GLY A 101 24.67 12.48 3.06
N CYS A 102 24.00 12.39 1.90
CA CYS A 102 23.99 11.20 1.07
C CYS A 102 25.33 11.09 0.33
N SER A 103 26.17 10.15 0.77
CA SER A 103 27.31 9.72 -0.02
C SER A 103 26.78 9.04 -1.28
N SER A 104 27.22 9.48 -2.47
CA SER A 104 26.94 8.74 -3.70
C SER A 104 27.53 7.35 -3.52
N ALA A 105 26.68 6.33 -3.35
CA ALA A 105 27.15 4.96 -3.37
C ALA A 105 27.87 4.77 -4.70
N GLU A 106 29.14 4.38 -4.65
CA GLU A 106 29.91 4.02 -5.84
C GLU A 106 29.08 2.97 -6.59
N PRO A 107 28.74 3.20 -7.87
CA PRO A 107 27.90 2.27 -8.59
C PRO A 107 28.59 0.91 -8.54
N PRO A 108 27.93 -0.13 -7.99
CA PRO A 108 28.55 -1.43 -7.88
C PRO A 108 29.00 -1.87 -9.28
N PRO A 109 30.16 -2.55 -9.40
CA PRO A 109 30.69 -2.95 -10.69
C PRO A 109 29.60 -3.63 -11.53
N PRO A 110 29.60 -3.44 -12.87
CA PRO A 110 28.57 -3.94 -13.77
C PRO A 110 28.53 -5.46 -13.73
N THR A 111 27.78 -6.00 -12.78
CA THR A 111 27.38 -7.40 -12.78
C THR A 111 26.37 -7.60 -13.89
N PRO A 112 26.33 -8.79 -14.52
CA PRO A 112 25.34 -9.11 -15.54
C PRO A 112 23.95 -8.69 -15.07
N LYS A 113 23.22 -7.97 -15.93
CA LYS A 113 21.86 -7.44 -15.69
C LYS A 113 20.97 -8.55 -15.14
N ARG A 114 20.92 -8.71 -13.82
CA ARG A 114 19.97 -9.62 -13.19
C ARG A 114 18.62 -8.92 -13.18
N PRO A 115 17.58 -9.48 -13.82
CA PRO A 115 16.23 -8.96 -13.68
C PRO A 115 15.88 -8.94 -12.18
N GLY A 116 15.63 -7.77 -11.61
CA GLY A 116 15.21 -7.64 -10.21
C GLY A 116 16.03 -6.72 -9.30
N ARG A 117 17.21 -6.22 -9.71
CA ARG A 117 17.99 -5.26 -8.88
C ARG A 117 17.23 -3.97 -8.56
N CYS A 118 16.32 -3.56 -9.43
CA CYS A 118 15.50 -2.36 -9.22
C CYS A 118 14.33 -2.57 -8.24
N LEU A 119 14.13 -3.80 -7.76
CA LEU A 119 13.06 -4.14 -6.81
C LEU A 119 13.57 -4.17 -5.36
N GLU A 120 14.88 -4.19 -5.12
CA GLU A 120 15.44 -4.07 -3.77
C GLU A 120 15.29 -2.62 -3.26
N PRO A 121 14.77 -2.38 -2.05
CA PRO A 121 14.81 -1.06 -1.41
C PRO A 121 16.26 -0.61 -1.24
N ALA A 122 16.59 0.62 -1.66
CA ALA A 122 17.97 1.12 -1.68
C ALA A 122 18.66 1.10 -0.30
N SER A 123 17.90 1.11 0.79
CA SER A 123 18.39 1.07 2.17
C SER A 123 18.38 -0.31 2.83
N GLN A 124 17.85 -1.35 2.17
CA GLN A 124 17.68 -2.67 2.75
C GLN A 124 18.30 -3.73 1.85
N MET A 125 19.22 -4.52 2.41
CA MET A 125 19.87 -5.62 1.69
C MET A 125 19.55 -6.94 2.39
N GLN A 126 19.19 -7.95 1.59
CA GLN A 126 19.17 -9.32 2.10
C GLN A 126 20.58 -9.74 2.54
N PRO A 127 20.71 -10.58 3.58
CA PRO A 127 21.99 -11.15 3.95
C PRO A 127 22.65 -11.86 2.77
N GLN A 128 23.99 -11.84 2.71
CA GLN A 128 24.72 -12.50 1.63
C GLN A 128 24.40 -13.98 1.51
N SER A 129 24.14 -14.66 2.65
CA SER A 129 23.72 -16.06 2.68
C SER A 129 22.38 -16.30 1.97
N CYS A 130 21.43 -15.36 2.06
CA CYS A 130 20.16 -15.45 1.33
C CYS A 130 20.39 -15.40 -0.20
N LYS A 131 21.26 -14.50 -0.66
CA LYS A 131 21.61 -14.37 -2.08
C LYS A 131 22.40 -15.57 -2.60
N ALA A 132 23.37 -16.06 -1.83
CA ALA A 132 24.16 -17.24 -2.16
C ALA A 132 23.26 -18.48 -2.29
N PHE A 133 22.40 -18.70 -1.28
CA PHE A 133 21.42 -19.78 -1.30
C PHE A 133 20.53 -19.73 -2.55
N GLN A 134 19.93 -18.57 -2.86
CA GLN A 134 19.07 -18.43 -4.03
C GLN A 134 19.79 -18.83 -5.32
N ILE A 135 21.03 -18.37 -5.50
CA ILE A 135 21.82 -18.67 -6.71
C ILE A 135 22.08 -20.18 -6.82
N GLU A 136 22.50 -20.84 -5.75
CA GLU A 136 22.81 -22.27 -5.79
C GLU A 136 21.55 -23.12 -5.90
N PHE A 137 20.46 -22.75 -5.20
CA PHE A 137 19.20 -23.48 -5.29
C PHE A 137 18.57 -23.39 -6.68
N GLU A 138 18.64 -22.21 -7.34
CA GLU A 138 18.21 -22.04 -8.73
C GLU A 138 19.00 -22.94 -9.70
N LYS A 139 20.28 -23.22 -9.42
CA LYS A 139 21.06 -24.18 -10.23
C LYS A 139 20.55 -25.60 -10.05
N VAL A 140 20.14 -25.99 -8.84
CA VAL A 140 19.65 -27.36 -8.55
C VAL A 140 18.30 -27.63 -9.19
N LEU A 141 17.40 -26.64 -9.22
CA LEU A 141 16.11 -26.78 -9.90
C LEU A 141 16.23 -26.97 -11.42
N HIS A 142 17.37 -26.62 -12.02
CA HIS A 142 17.61 -26.69 -13.46
C HIS A 142 16.45 -26.03 -14.25
N GLU A 143 15.86 -26.74 -15.22
CA GLU A 143 14.73 -26.27 -16.03
C GLU A 143 13.39 -26.46 -15.31
N ASP A 144 13.29 -27.41 -14.38
CA ASP A 144 12.05 -27.71 -13.66
C ASP A 144 11.95 -26.88 -12.36
N LYS A 145 11.54 -25.62 -12.53
CA LYS A 145 11.25 -24.71 -11.41
C LYS A 145 10.13 -25.20 -10.48
N MET A 146 9.28 -26.09 -10.97
CA MET A 146 8.18 -26.65 -10.18
C MET A 146 8.62 -27.89 -9.41
N TYR A 147 9.70 -28.55 -9.84
CA TYR A 147 10.24 -29.77 -9.23
C TYR A 147 9.15 -30.83 -9.02
N GLY A 148 8.45 -31.17 -10.10
CA GLY A 148 7.34 -32.14 -10.10
C GLY A 148 6.04 -31.67 -9.42
N ARG A 149 6.01 -30.48 -8.81
CA ARG A 149 4.79 -29.92 -8.21
C ARG A 149 3.79 -29.52 -9.28
N THR A 150 2.52 -29.68 -8.95
CA THR A 150 1.42 -29.14 -9.75
C THR A 150 0.58 -28.22 -8.88
N HIS A 151 -0.15 -27.30 -9.52
CA HIS A 151 -1.07 -26.43 -8.83
C HIS A 151 -2.42 -26.40 -9.55
N SER A 152 -3.50 -26.29 -8.78
CA SER A 152 -4.85 -26.07 -9.29
C SER A 152 -5.42 -24.77 -8.75
N SER A 153 -6.00 -23.97 -9.64
CA SER A 153 -6.51 -22.62 -9.35
C SER A 153 -7.94 -22.45 -9.89
N VAL A 154 -8.75 -23.50 -9.78
CA VAL A 154 -10.07 -23.65 -10.42
C VAL A 154 -10.94 -22.40 -10.25
N ASP A 155 -10.92 -21.79 -9.07
CA ASP A 155 -11.76 -20.63 -8.75
C ASP A 155 -11.06 -19.28 -8.90
N CYS A 156 -9.73 -19.27 -9.08
CA CYS A 156 -8.98 -18.01 -9.12
C CYS A 156 -9.20 -17.21 -10.39
N LYS A 157 -9.44 -17.87 -11.53
CA LYS A 157 -9.80 -17.17 -12.76
C LYS A 157 -11.15 -16.45 -12.62
N VAL A 158 -12.14 -17.15 -12.07
CA VAL A 158 -13.47 -16.59 -11.81
C VAL A 158 -13.35 -15.40 -10.87
N CYS A 159 -12.55 -15.53 -9.80
CA CYS A 159 -12.32 -14.41 -8.88
C CYS A 159 -11.59 -13.24 -9.56
N ALA A 160 -10.55 -13.48 -10.36
CA ALA A 160 -9.83 -12.43 -11.07
C ALA A 160 -10.74 -11.62 -12.01
N ASP A 161 -11.65 -12.29 -12.72
CA ASP A 161 -12.56 -11.66 -13.68
C ASP A 161 -13.79 -11.02 -13.02
N ALA A 162 -14.11 -11.37 -11.77
CA ALA A 162 -15.29 -10.88 -11.08
C ALA A 162 -15.24 -9.37 -10.81
N ASN A 163 -16.40 -8.71 -10.81
CA ASN A 163 -16.49 -7.26 -10.55
C ASN A 163 -16.56 -6.90 -9.06
N ASN A 164 -16.77 -7.88 -8.18
CA ASN A 164 -16.88 -7.70 -6.74
C ASN A 164 -15.64 -8.25 -6.01
N SER A 165 -15.49 -7.91 -4.73
CA SER A 165 -14.41 -8.47 -3.94
C SER A 165 -14.56 -9.98 -3.79
N CYS A 166 -13.44 -10.71 -3.86
CA CYS A 166 -13.45 -12.17 -3.73
C CYS A 166 -12.08 -12.68 -3.27
N SER A 167 -12.09 -13.90 -2.75
CA SER A 167 -10.90 -14.65 -2.37
C SER A 167 -10.87 -15.96 -3.15
N CYS A 168 -9.67 -16.41 -3.51
CA CYS A 168 -9.46 -17.74 -4.06
C CYS A 168 -8.16 -18.34 -3.50
N GLY A 169 -8.02 -19.65 -3.62
CA GLY A 169 -6.81 -20.38 -3.25
C GLY A 169 -6.20 -21.09 -4.44
N VAL A 170 -4.87 -21.15 -4.45
CA VAL A 170 -4.11 -22.07 -5.29
C VAL A 170 -3.73 -23.26 -4.43
N GLU A 171 -4.21 -24.43 -4.81
CA GLU A 171 -3.86 -25.68 -4.15
C GLU A 171 -2.63 -26.28 -4.84
N TRP A 172 -1.62 -26.61 -4.05
CA TRP A 172 -0.39 -27.25 -4.52
C TRP A 172 -0.44 -28.74 -4.20
N SER A 173 -0.06 -29.57 -5.16
CA SER A 173 0.04 -31.02 -4.97
C SER A 173 1.41 -31.53 -5.38
N ASN A 174 1.74 -32.75 -4.93
CA ASN A 174 3.07 -33.35 -5.06
C ASN A 174 4.20 -32.48 -4.45
N THR A 175 3.94 -31.81 -3.32
CA THR A 175 4.89 -30.87 -2.71
C THR A 175 6.02 -31.54 -1.93
N THR A 176 5.87 -32.80 -1.53
CA THR A 176 6.81 -33.53 -0.66
C THR A 176 8.24 -33.49 -1.16
N ALA A 177 8.49 -33.88 -2.42
CA ALA A 177 9.85 -33.92 -2.97
C ALA A 177 10.51 -32.54 -3.02
N PHE A 178 9.73 -31.49 -3.31
CA PHE A 178 10.23 -30.11 -3.30
C PHE A 178 10.51 -29.60 -1.89
N GLU A 179 9.65 -29.92 -0.93
CA GLU A 179 9.83 -29.55 0.48
C GLU A 179 11.04 -30.25 1.09
N GLU A 180 11.23 -31.54 0.81
CA GLU A 180 12.42 -32.30 1.19
C GLU A 180 13.68 -31.74 0.52
N LEU A 181 13.63 -31.43 -0.78
CA LEU A 181 14.76 -30.80 -1.47
C LEU A 181 15.11 -29.45 -0.82
N CYS A 182 14.11 -28.60 -0.58
CA CYS A 182 14.34 -27.27 0.00
C CYS A 182 14.94 -27.35 1.41
N THR A 183 14.37 -28.19 2.28
CA THR A 183 14.78 -28.30 3.69
C THR A 183 16.10 -29.05 3.88
N SER A 184 16.44 -29.98 2.98
CA SER A 184 17.73 -30.68 3.00
C SER A 184 18.85 -29.89 2.31
N PHE A 185 18.52 -28.95 1.42
CA PHE A 185 19.51 -28.11 0.75
C PHE A 185 20.06 -27.06 1.71
N SER A 186 21.39 -26.97 1.78
CA SER A 186 22.08 -25.98 2.61
C SER A 186 23.26 -25.36 1.88
N VAL A 187 23.44 -24.06 2.04
CA VAL A 187 24.60 -23.30 1.55
C VAL A 187 25.23 -22.60 2.74
N ASP A 188 26.52 -22.85 2.98
CA ASP A 188 27.27 -22.30 4.10
C ASP A 188 26.58 -22.50 5.48
N GLY A 189 25.94 -23.65 5.66
CA GLY A 189 25.21 -24.00 6.89
C GLY A 189 23.83 -23.37 7.04
N VAL A 190 23.35 -22.58 6.06
CA VAL A 190 21.98 -22.04 6.05
C VAL A 190 21.08 -22.96 5.24
N GLN A 191 20.05 -23.50 5.90
CA GLN A 191 19.03 -24.36 5.29
C GLN A 191 17.96 -23.56 4.57
N GLY A 192 17.28 -24.21 3.61
CA GLY A 192 16.10 -23.68 2.97
C GLY A 192 14.84 -23.87 3.80
N GLU A 193 13.88 -22.98 3.60
CA GLU A 193 12.51 -23.13 4.05
C GLU A 193 11.55 -22.81 2.90
N VAL A 194 10.45 -23.55 2.84
CA VAL A 194 9.41 -23.34 1.84
C VAL A 194 8.44 -22.29 2.35
N LEU A 195 8.25 -21.24 1.57
CA LEU A 195 7.27 -20.20 1.85
C LEU A 195 6.22 -20.13 0.73
N ALA A 196 4.96 -19.99 1.14
CA ALA A 196 3.83 -19.73 0.29
C ALA A 196 3.53 -18.23 0.27
N MET A 197 3.28 -17.68 -0.91
CA MET A 197 2.99 -16.27 -1.11
C MET A 197 1.49 -16.04 -1.27
N ASP A 198 0.93 -15.20 -0.42
CA ASP A 198 -0.42 -14.68 -0.54
C ASP A 198 -0.37 -13.25 -1.12
N LEU A 199 -1.35 -12.91 -1.96
CA LEU A 199 -1.49 -11.58 -2.56
C LEU A 199 -2.89 -11.04 -2.27
N VAL A 200 -2.97 -9.81 -1.76
CA VAL A 200 -4.19 -9.03 -1.69
C VAL A 200 -4.05 -7.81 -2.58
N ARG A 201 -4.86 -7.76 -3.63
CA ARG A 201 -4.98 -6.62 -4.53
C ARG A 201 -6.06 -5.69 -4.01
N ASN A 202 -5.78 -4.38 -4.02
CA ASN A 202 -6.63 -3.29 -3.54
C ASN A 202 -7.25 -3.57 -2.16
N PRO A 203 -6.44 -3.83 -1.12
CA PRO A 203 -6.94 -4.12 0.22
C PRO A 203 -7.86 -3.00 0.73
N GLY A 204 -9.01 -3.36 1.30
CA GLY A 204 -10.05 -2.47 1.79
C GLY A 204 -10.94 -1.85 0.72
N SER A 205 -10.78 -2.22 -0.56
CA SER A 205 -11.57 -1.61 -1.63
C SER A 205 -13.00 -2.14 -1.68
N ILE A 206 -13.95 -1.22 -1.64
CA ILE A 206 -15.39 -1.48 -1.86
C ILE A 206 -15.83 -1.15 -3.30
N LYS A 207 -14.89 -0.78 -4.18
CA LYS A 207 -15.19 -0.37 -5.55
C LYS A 207 -15.52 -1.59 -6.41
N LEU A 208 -16.50 -1.42 -7.30
CA LEU A 208 -16.83 -2.42 -8.31
C LEU A 208 -15.90 -2.32 -9.52
N GLY A 209 -15.73 -3.44 -10.21
CA GLY A 209 -14.88 -3.62 -11.38
C GLY A 209 -13.66 -4.47 -11.07
N SER A 210 -13.35 -5.42 -11.95
CA SER A 210 -12.25 -6.38 -11.78
C SER A 210 -10.91 -5.75 -11.41
N ALA A 211 -10.63 -4.56 -11.94
CA ALA A 211 -9.38 -3.85 -11.66
C ALA A 211 -9.32 -3.17 -10.28
N TYR A 212 -10.47 -2.83 -9.69
CA TYR A 212 -10.57 -1.96 -8.51
C TYR A 212 -11.04 -2.68 -7.25
N ALA A 213 -11.78 -3.78 -7.40
CA ALA A 213 -12.25 -4.57 -6.28
C ALA A 213 -11.08 -5.22 -5.51
N GLU A 214 -11.34 -5.55 -4.24
CA GLU A 214 -10.37 -6.30 -3.43
C GLU A 214 -10.30 -7.75 -3.90
N LYS A 215 -9.12 -8.24 -4.23
CA LYS A 215 -8.91 -9.63 -4.65
C LYS A 215 -7.86 -10.27 -3.79
N SER A 216 -8.21 -11.35 -3.10
CA SER A 216 -7.24 -12.14 -2.34
C SER A 216 -6.94 -13.45 -3.07
N VAL A 217 -5.66 -13.75 -3.28
CA VAL A 217 -5.19 -15.02 -3.82
C VAL A 217 -4.23 -15.65 -2.82
N ARG A 218 -4.57 -16.84 -2.33
CA ARG A 218 -3.74 -17.58 -1.37
C ARG A 218 -2.84 -18.60 -2.05
N GLY A 219 -1.62 -18.72 -1.53
CA GLY A 219 -0.66 -19.71 -2.01
C GLY A 219 -0.30 -19.52 -3.48
N LEU A 220 -0.34 -18.29 -4.00
CA LEU A 220 -0.13 -17.99 -5.41
C LEU A 220 1.19 -18.57 -5.94
N PHE A 221 2.23 -18.51 -5.13
CA PHE A 221 3.49 -19.21 -5.36
C PHE A 221 3.91 -19.96 -4.12
N GLN A 222 4.66 -21.04 -4.30
CA GLN A 222 5.38 -21.73 -3.24
C GLN A 222 6.85 -21.81 -3.69
N ASN A 223 7.76 -21.16 -2.97
CA ASN A 223 9.18 -21.08 -3.31
C ASN A 223 10.05 -21.47 -2.12
N CYS A 224 11.28 -21.88 -2.40
CA CYS A 224 12.30 -22.12 -1.37
C CYS A 224 13.13 -20.86 -1.17
N TYR A 225 13.27 -20.45 0.08
CA TYR A 225 14.10 -19.31 0.50
C TYR A 225 15.09 -19.79 1.56
N ALA A 226 16.22 -19.12 1.71
CA ALA A 226 17.11 -19.41 2.84
C ALA A 226 16.44 -18.97 4.14
N ALA A 227 16.58 -19.75 5.22
CA ALA A 227 16.09 -19.37 6.55
C ALA A 227 16.74 -18.07 7.10
N SER A 228 17.85 -17.62 6.48
CA SER A 228 18.49 -16.34 6.80
C SER A 228 17.85 -15.14 6.10
N CYS A 229 16.95 -15.34 5.13
CA CYS A 229 16.31 -14.26 4.40
C CYS A 229 15.38 -13.46 5.33
N SER A 230 15.37 -12.13 5.19
CA SER A 230 14.38 -11.27 5.83
C SER A 230 13.06 -11.38 5.09
N VAL A 231 12.06 -12.02 5.73
CA VAL A 231 10.71 -12.20 5.16
C VAL A 231 10.03 -10.87 4.80
N PRO A 232 10.02 -9.82 5.66
CA PRO A 232 9.42 -8.54 5.30
C PRO A 232 10.05 -7.91 4.05
N LEU A 233 11.37 -8.07 3.88
CA LEU A 233 12.07 -7.58 2.70
C LEU A 233 11.72 -8.40 1.44
N LEU A 234 11.55 -9.71 1.57
CA LEU A 234 11.06 -10.56 0.47
C LEU A 234 9.64 -10.17 0.05
N GLU A 235 8.75 -9.89 1.01
CA GLU A 235 7.38 -9.40 0.75
C GLU A 235 7.40 -8.06 0.02
N GLU A 236 8.22 -7.12 0.46
CA GLU A 236 8.37 -5.81 -0.21
C GLU A 236 8.90 -5.97 -1.65
N MET A 237 9.92 -6.81 -1.86
CA MET A 237 10.46 -7.09 -3.19
C MET A 237 9.42 -7.75 -4.10
N ALA A 238 8.64 -8.70 -3.57
CA ALA A 238 7.56 -9.35 -4.30
C ALA A 238 6.45 -8.36 -4.67
N LEU A 239 6.05 -7.48 -3.75
CA LEU A 239 5.08 -6.43 -3.99
C LEU A 239 5.55 -5.44 -5.07
N ARG A 240 6.81 -5.00 -5.00
CA ARG A 240 7.41 -4.16 -6.05
C ARG A 240 7.44 -4.89 -7.39
N SER A 241 7.74 -6.19 -7.39
CA SER A 241 7.67 -7.02 -8.61
C SER A 241 6.26 -7.06 -9.19
N TRP A 242 5.24 -7.13 -8.33
CA TRP A 242 3.84 -7.06 -8.75
C TRP A 242 3.47 -5.72 -9.38
N TYR A 243 3.75 -4.60 -8.71
CA TYR A 243 3.53 -3.27 -9.28
C TYR A 243 4.29 -3.07 -10.60
N SER A 244 5.45 -3.70 -10.73
CA SER A 244 6.23 -3.65 -11.96
C SER A 244 5.48 -4.34 -13.11
N ARG A 245 4.79 -5.46 -12.87
CA ARG A 245 4.16 -6.30 -13.91
C ARG A 245 2.70 -5.95 -14.19
N ASP A 246 1.97 -5.48 -13.18
CA ASP A 246 0.55 -5.17 -13.28
C ASP A 246 0.28 -3.71 -12.87
N THR A 247 0.08 -2.85 -13.89
CA THR A 247 -0.20 -1.42 -13.71
C THR A 247 -1.61 -1.13 -13.19
N THR A 248 -2.48 -2.14 -13.13
CA THR A 248 -3.86 -1.99 -12.67
C THR A 248 -4.01 -2.18 -11.16
N VAL A 249 -2.95 -2.61 -10.47
CA VAL A 249 -2.88 -2.67 -9.01
C VAL A 249 -2.64 -1.27 -8.46
N ALA A 250 -3.68 -0.66 -7.86
CA ALA A 250 -3.53 0.64 -7.22
C ALA A 250 -2.85 0.53 -5.86
N LEU A 251 -3.22 -0.52 -5.11
CA LEU A 251 -2.58 -0.95 -3.87
C LEU A 251 -2.46 -2.47 -3.89
N GLY A 252 -1.37 -3.00 -3.37
CA GLY A 252 -1.15 -4.41 -3.22
C GLY A 252 -0.54 -4.68 -1.86
N LEU A 253 -0.80 -5.87 -1.35
CA LEU A 253 -0.20 -6.36 -0.13
C LEU A 253 0.19 -7.82 -0.35
N VAL A 254 1.43 -8.15 -0.03
CA VAL A 254 2.00 -9.49 -0.17
C VAL A 254 2.34 -10.00 1.22
N ALA A 255 2.00 -11.26 1.51
CA ALA A 255 2.51 -11.95 2.68
C ALA A 255 3.18 -13.26 2.28
N LEU A 256 4.27 -13.59 2.96
CA LEU A 256 4.94 -14.88 2.88
C LEU A 256 4.70 -15.63 4.19
N ARG A 257 4.25 -16.87 4.09
CA ARG A 257 3.92 -17.72 5.24
C ARG A 257 4.36 -19.15 4.99
N LYS A 258 4.39 -19.98 6.03
CA LYS A 258 4.62 -21.41 5.83
C LYS A 258 3.39 -22.05 5.16
N PRO A 259 3.54 -23.10 4.34
CA PRO A 259 2.42 -23.70 3.59
C PRO A 259 1.25 -24.13 4.47
N TRP A 260 1.55 -24.67 5.66
CA TRP A 260 0.57 -25.13 6.64
C TRP A 260 -0.02 -24.03 7.53
N GLU A 261 0.55 -22.82 7.52
CA GLU A 261 -0.03 -21.71 8.26
C GLU A 261 -1.29 -21.21 7.55
N THR A 262 -2.38 -21.07 8.31
CA THR A 262 -3.59 -20.42 7.80
C THR A 262 -3.26 -19.00 7.36
N SER A 263 -3.78 -18.60 6.20
CA SER A 263 -3.57 -17.26 5.67
C SER A 263 -3.87 -16.19 6.71
N ILE A 264 -2.93 -15.26 6.85
CA ILE A 264 -3.04 -14.09 7.74
C ILE A 264 -4.20 -13.19 7.27
N PHE A 265 -4.59 -13.29 5.99
CA PHE A 265 -5.79 -12.69 5.43
C PHE A 265 -6.98 -13.63 5.66
N THR A 266 -7.34 -13.87 6.92
CA THR A 266 -8.69 -14.35 7.22
C THR A 266 -9.70 -13.43 6.53
N GLU A 267 -10.74 -13.99 5.90
CA GLU A 267 -11.79 -13.35 5.08
C GLU A 267 -12.71 -12.39 5.88
N GLY A 268 -12.14 -11.71 6.86
CA GLY A 268 -12.79 -10.85 7.81
C GLY A 268 -11.79 -9.93 8.50
N ALA A 269 -10.70 -9.52 7.83
CA ALA A 269 -10.01 -8.29 8.20
C ALA A 269 -11.03 -7.14 8.03
N MET A 270 -11.71 -6.92 9.13
CA MET A 270 -12.90 -6.12 9.32
C MET A 270 -12.82 -4.79 8.58
N ALA A 271 -13.76 -4.57 7.66
CA ALA A 271 -14.32 -3.23 7.57
C ALA A 271 -14.66 -2.78 9.01
N PRO A 272 -14.18 -1.62 9.48
CA PRO A 272 -14.52 -1.12 10.81
C PRO A 272 -16.05 -0.96 10.88
N GLY A 273 -16.74 -1.97 11.41
CA GLY A 273 -18.21 -2.01 11.42
C GLY A 273 -18.89 -3.39 11.42
N SER A 274 -18.21 -4.51 11.17
CA SER A 274 -18.89 -5.82 11.27
C SER A 274 -18.98 -6.29 12.73
N PHE A 275 -20.18 -6.21 13.31
CA PHE A 275 -20.52 -6.60 14.70
C PHE A 275 -20.23 -8.06 15.09
N ARG A 276 -19.71 -8.88 14.17
CA ARG A 276 -19.51 -10.32 14.37
C ARG A 276 -18.17 -10.72 14.98
N ALA A 277 -17.22 -9.79 15.10
CA ALA A 277 -15.87 -10.10 15.59
C ALA A 277 -15.55 -9.51 16.98
N TRP A 278 -16.55 -9.00 17.68
CA TRP A 278 -16.33 -8.51 19.04
C TRP A 278 -16.10 -9.72 19.94
N PRO A 279 -15.04 -9.72 20.76
CA PRO A 279 -14.86 -10.76 21.76
C PRO A 279 -16.16 -10.93 22.54
N TRP A 280 -16.54 -12.16 22.87
CA TRP A 280 -17.82 -12.47 23.50
C TRP A 280 -18.08 -11.66 24.79
N TYR A 281 -17.02 -11.20 25.46
CA TYR A 281 -17.08 -10.35 26.65
C TYR A 281 -17.42 -8.87 26.39
N VAL A 282 -17.42 -8.39 25.14
CA VAL A 282 -17.78 -6.99 24.83
C VAL A 282 -19.29 -6.78 24.69
N TRP A 283 -20.03 -7.85 24.34
CA TRP A 283 -21.50 -7.84 24.33
C TRP A 283 -22.13 -7.45 25.68
N PRO A 284 -21.73 -8.03 26.83
CA PRO A 284 -22.26 -7.62 28.12
C PRO A 284 -21.88 -6.17 28.47
N LEU A 285 -20.72 -5.66 28.05
CA LEU A 285 -20.35 -4.26 28.25
C LEU A 285 -21.27 -3.30 27.48
N GLY A 286 -21.60 -3.64 26.23
CA GLY A 286 -22.57 -2.88 25.43
C GLY A 286 -23.97 -2.87 26.04
N LEU A 287 -24.44 -4.02 26.54
CA LEU A 287 -25.74 -4.11 27.23
C LEU A 287 -25.75 -3.33 28.54
N MET A 288 -24.66 -3.37 29.32
CA MET A 288 -24.52 -2.61 30.57
C MET A 288 -24.52 -1.10 30.31
N ALA A 289 -23.80 -0.64 29.27
CA ALA A 289 -23.81 0.76 28.87
C ALA A 289 -25.20 1.23 28.41
N GLY A 290 -25.90 0.41 27.62
CA GLY A 290 -27.28 0.68 27.21
C GLY A 290 -28.25 0.74 28.40
N ALA A 291 -28.18 -0.21 29.31
CA ALA A 291 -29.00 -0.25 30.52
C ALA A 291 -28.73 0.97 31.42
N PHE A 292 -27.46 1.39 31.56
CA PHE A 292 -27.09 2.58 32.31
C PHE A 292 -27.67 3.86 31.70
N LEU A 293 -27.64 4.01 30.38
CA LEU A 293 -28.24 5.17 29.69
C LEU A 293 -29.77 5.22 29.85
N VAL A 294 -30.44 4.07 29.77
CA VAL A 294 -31.89 3.97 30.02
C VAL A 294 -32.21 4.32 31.48
N TRP A 295 -31.43 3.80 32.43
CA TRP A 295 -31.58 4.12 33.84
C TRP A 295 -31.39 5.62 34.12
N CYS A 296 -30.34 6.23 33.58
CA CYS A 296 -30.11 7.68 33.68
C CYS A 296 -31.27 8.48 33.10
N SER A 297 -31.82 8.06 31.95
CA SER A 297 -32.99 8.70 31.34
C SER A 297 -34.21 8.63 32.27
N ILE A 298 -34.50 7.45 32.85
CA ILE A 298 -35.62 7.27 33.79
C ILE A 298 -35.45 8.14 35.03
N GLN A 299 -34.23 8.22 35.59
CA GLN A 299 -33.94 9.06 36.74
C GLN A 299 -34.10 10.55 36.43
N CYS A 300 -33.68 11.01 35.24
CA CYS A 300 -33.91 12.38 34.79
C CYS A 300 -35.41 12.71 34.69
N PHE A 301 -36.25 11.77 34.27
CA PHE A 301 -37.71 11.96 34.26
C PHE A 301 -38.33 11.95 35.67
N ARG A 302 -37.82 11.12 36.59
CA ARG A 302 -38.29 11.07 37.98
C ARG A 302 -37.82 12.25 38.83
N CYS A 303 -36.63 12.79 38.57
CA CYS A 303 -36.09 13.97 39.23
C CYS A 303 -36.68 15.29 38.73
N ARG A 304 -37.63 15.26 37.79
CA ARG A 304 -38.45 16.42 37.44
C ARG A 304 -39.44 16.67 38.59
N ALA A 305 -38.91 17.17 39.71
CA ALA A 305 -39.68 17.59 40.86
C ALA A 305 -40.81 18.51 40.38
N PRO A 306 -42.03 18.38 40.95
CA PRO A 306 -43.16 19.21 40.58
C PRO A 306 -42.73 20.67 40.76
N ARG A 307 -42.59 21.37 39.63
CA ARG A 307 -42.25 22.78 39.57
C ARG A 307 -43.36 23.50 40.33
N LYS A 308 -43.13 23.80 41.62
CA LYS A 308 -44.06 24.60 42.43
C LYS A 308 -44.22 25.91 41.67
N ARG A 309 -45.38 26.06 41.04
CA ARG A 309 -45.78 27.20 40.24
C ARG A 309 -45.90 28.36 41.21
N THR A 310 -44.81 29.10 41.42
CA THR A 310 -44.84 30.40 42.09
C THR A 310 -45.65 31.34 41.22
N ARG A 311 -46.96 31.38 41.48
CA ARG A 311 -47.82 32.49 41.12
C ARG A 311 -47.42 33.67 42.00
N GLY A 312 -46.84 34.70 41.41
CA GLY A 312 -46.80 36.02 42.01
C GLY A 312 -45.89 36.94 41.21
N VAL A 313 -46.49 37.77 40.34
CA VAL A 313 -46.74 39.21 40.53
C VAL A 313 -45.56 40.04 39.99
N GLY A 314 -45.86 40.95 39.05
CA GLY A 314 -45.02 42.11 38.79
C GLY A 314 -44.87 42.47 37.32
N LEU A 315 -45.80 43.27 36.80
CA LEU A 315 -45.62 44.05 35.59
C LEU A 315 -44.41 44.98 35.70
N ALA A 316 -43.67 45.16 34.61
CA ALA A 316 -43.14 46.46 34.20
C ALA A 316 -42.91 46.46 32.66
N PRO A 317 -43.46 47.44 31.92
CA PRO A 317 -43.13 47.67 30.52
C PRO A 317 -42.02 48.73 30.36
N ALA A 318 -41.60 48.89 29.10
CA ALA A 318 -40.79 49.97 28.53
C ALA A 318 -39.26 49.81 28.58
N SER A 319 -38.64 49.69 27.41
CA SER A 319 -38.05 50.86 26.75
C SER A 319 -37.59 50.50 25.35
N ALA A 320 -37.82 51.44 24.43
CA ALA A 320 -37.47 51.45 23.03
C ALA A 320 -35.99 51.88 22.79
N SER A 321 -35.64 51.99 21.50
CA SER A 321 -34.43 52.61 20.90
C SER A 321 -33.25 51.65 20.74
N GLY A 322 -32.54 51.53 19.62
CA GLY A 322 -32.53 52.22 18.33
C GLY A 322 -31.50 51.48 17.45
N ARG A 323 -31.81 51.18 16.18
CA ARG A 323 -31.29 51.84 14.98
C ARG A 323 -29.78 52.17 15.00
N ALA A 324 -28.99 51.44 14.20
CA ALA A 324 -28.13 52.00 13.14
C ALA A 324 -27.37 50.87 12.40
N LYS A 325 -27.51 50.84 11.07
CA LYS A 325 -26.52 50.28 10.12
C LYS A 325 -25.42 51.34 9.90
N PRO A 326 -24.22 50.93 9.46
CA PRO A 326 -23.80 51.46 8.16
C PRO A 326 -23.05 50.46 7.27
N SER A 327 -23.18 50.78 5.97
CA SER A 327 -22.35 50.44 4.78
C SER A 327 -22.03 48.98 4.50
#